data_AF-A0A519MF46-F1
#
_entry.id   AF-A0A519MF46-F1
#
_cell.length_a   1.000
_cell.length_b   1.000
_cell.length_c   1.000
_cell.angle_alpha   90.00
_cell.angle_beta   90.00
_cell.angle_gamma   90.00
#
_symmetry.space_group_name_H-M   'P 1'
#
loop_
_entity.id
_entity.type
_entity.pdbx_description
1 polymer ?
#
loop_
_entity_poly.entity_id
_entity_poly.type
_entity_poly.pdbx_seq_one_letter_code
_entity_poly.pdbx_strand_id
1 'polypeptide(L)' 'MHIRSINIGTARRLRVGERSLLTGIGKSPVQGAVPAGPLGLHGDEQVELSIHGGLQKAVYAYPAVHYAFWQAQRLERGV' A
#
# COMPACT_ATOMS: atom_id res chain seq x y z
N MET A 1 16.21 -12.56 -5.84
CA MET A 1 15.26 -11.51 -5.41
C MET A 1 13.95 -11.73 -6.15
N HIS A 2 12.82 -11.91 -5.46
CA HIS A 2 11.51 -12.14 -6.07
C HIS A 2 10.44 -11.27 -5.39
N ILE A 3 9.42 -10.86 -6.14
CA ILE A 3 8.28 -10.12 -5.60
C ILE A 3 7.29 -11.15 -5.05
N ARG A 4 6.96 -11.07 -3.75
CA ARG A 4 6.04 -12.02 -3.10
C ARG A 4 4.56 -11.72 -3.36
N SER A 5 4.21 -10.44 -3.44
CA SER A 5 2.84 -9.99 -3.71
C SER A 5 2.89 -8.64 -4.41
N ILE A 6 2.03 -8.45 -5.40
CA ILE A 6 1.69 -7.14 -5.96
C ILE A 6 0.34 -6.77 -5.35
N ASN A 7 0.27 -5.60 -4.72
CA ASN A 7 -0.95 -5.13 -4.08
C ASN A 7 -1.34 -3.80 -4.70
N ILE A 8 -2.59 -3.71 -5.16
CA ILE A 8 -3.17 -2.49 -5.75
C ILE A 8 -4.48 -2.15 -5.05
N GLY A 9 -4.96 -0.92 -5.19
CA GLY A 9 -6.29 -0.52 -4.76
C GLY A 9 -6.65 0.90 -5.16
N THR A 10 -7.94 1.19 -5.25
CA THR A 10 -8.44 2.55 -5.51
C THR A 10 -8.64 3.31 -4.19
N ALA A 11 -8.64 4.63 -4.28
CA ALA A 11 -8.88 5.49 -3.13
C ALA A 11 -10.27 5.23 -2.56
N ARG A 12 -10.34 5.08 -1.23
CA ARG A 12 -11.59 4.87 -0.52
C ARG A 12 -11.66 5.73 0.73
N ARG A 13 -12.87 6.07 1.16
CA ARG A 13 -13.10 6.75 2.44
C ARG A 13 -12.93 5.77 3.58
N LEU A 14 -12.02 6.07 4.49
CA LEU A 14 -11.80 5.34 5.74
C LEU A 14 -12.25 6.20 6.91
N ARG A 15 -13.07 5.64 7.80
CA ARG A 15 -13.45 6.28 9.06
C ARG A 15 -12.33 6.10 10.08
N VAL A 16 -11.82 7.20 10.62
CA VAL A 16 -10.77 7.23 11.65
C VAL A 16 -11.30 8.12 12.78
N GLY A 17 -11.84 7.48 13.82
CA GLY A 17 -12.66 8.15 14.84
C GLY A 17 -13.89 8.80 14.20
N GLU A 18 -14.05 10.11 14.41
CA GLU A 18 -15.14 10.91 13.84
C GLU A 18 -14.81 11.47 12.44
N ARG A 19 -13.59 11.24 11.92
CA ARG A 19 -13.16 11.78 10.63
C ARG A 19 -13.36 10.76 9.50
N SER A 20 -13.69 11.25 8.30
CA SER A 20 -13.72 10.47 7.05
C SER A 20 -12.60 10.91 6.11
N LEU A 21 -11.58 10.06 5.94
CA LEU A 21 -10.37 10.37 5.18
C LEU A 21 -10.38 9.62 3.84
N LEU A 22 -10.13 10.33 2.73
CA LEU A 22 -9.85 9.67 1.45
C LEU A 22 -8.43 9.12 1.51
N THR A 23 -8.27 7.82 1.31
CA THR A 23 -6.96 7.17 1.41
C THR A 23 -6.83 6.04 0.39
N GLY A 24 -5.63 5.90 -0.17
CA GLY A 24 -5.22 4.77 -1.03
C GLY A 24 -4.51 3.67 -0.25
N ILE A 25 -4.49 3.70 1.10
CA ILE A 25 -3.75 2.72 1.90
C ILE A 25 -4.36 1.31 1.83
N GLY A 26 -5.66 1.22 1.52
CA GLY A 26 -6.37 -0.05 1.40
C GLY A 26 -6.06 -0.74 0.08
N LYS A 27 -5.00 -1.54 0.05
CA LYS A 27 -4.59 -2.34 -1.12
C LYS A 27 -4.83 -3.83 -0.87
N SER A 28 -5.06 -4.58 -1.94
CA SER A 28 -5.26 -6.03 -1.89
C SER A 28 -4.34 -6.74 -2.87
N PRO A 29 -3.90 -7.98 -2.57
CA PRO A 29 -3.07 -8.75 -3.48
C PRO A 29 -3.82 -9.09 -4.76
N VAL A 30 -3.12 -9.08 -5.89
CA VAL A 30 -3.66 -9.51 -7.19
C VAL A 30 -2.85 -10.64 -7.78
N GLN A 31 -3.50 -11.45 -8.62
CA GLN A 31 -2.87 -12.54 -9.34
C GLN A 31 -2.40 -12.09 -10.73
N GLY A 32 -1.31 -12.68 -11.21
CA GLY A 32 -0.77 -12.41 -12.53
C GLY A 32 0.09 -11.15 -12.61
N ALA A 33 0.48 -10.80 -13.83
CA ALA A 33 1.31 -9.63 -14.09
C ALA A 33 0.46 -8.35 -14.06
N VAL A 34 1.04 -7.27 -13.52
CA VAL A 34 0.43 -5.94 -13.50
C VAL A 34 1.31 -4.98 -14.31
N PRO A 35 0.77 -4.28 -15.32
CA PRO A 35 1.52 -3.25 -16.04
C PRO A 35 1.99 -2.14 -15.10
N ALA A 36 3.27 -1.77 -15.23
CA ALA A 36 3.86 -0.62 -14.53
C ALA A 36 4.02 0.54 -15.50
N GLY A 37 3.51 1.71 -15.12
CA GLY A 37 3.67 2.97 -15.85
C GLY A 37 4.39 4.03 -14.99
N PRO A 38 4.62 5.25 -15.54
CA PRO A 38 5.38 6.29 -14.86
C PRO A 38 4.82 6.72 -13.50
N LEU A 39 3.49 6.63 -13.31
CA LEU A 39 2.81 7.04 -12.09
C LEU A 39 2.40 5.88 -11.18
N GLY A 40 2.76 4.64 -11.54
CA GLY A 40 2.52 3.46 -10.69
C GLY A 40 1.97 2.27 -11.45
N LEU A 41 1.35 1.36 -10.70
CA LEU A 41 0.80 0.13 -11.23
C LEU A 41 -0.61 0.35 -11.78
N HIS A 42 -0.93 -0.28 -12.90
CA HIS A 42 -2.27 -0.21 -13.46
C HIS A 42 -3.32 -0.73 -12.47
N GLY A 43 -4.33 0.09 -12.17
CA GLY A 43 -5.38 -0.21 -11.18
C GLY A 43 -5.05 0.17 -9.74
N ASP A 44 -3.87 0.73 -9.47
CA ASP A 44 -3.52 1.33 -8.18
C ASP A 44 -3.70 2.85 -8.19
N GLU A 45 -4.26 3.40 -7.12
CA GLU A 45 -4.51 4.83 -6.99
C GLU A 45 -3.70 5.45 -5.84
N GLN A 46 -3.11 6.61 -6.14
CA GLN A 46 -2.43 7.47 -5.18
C GLN A 46 -3.27 8.75 -5.01
N VAL A 47 -3.74 9.01 -3.78
CA VAL A 47 -4.68 10.11 -3.51
C VAL A 47 -4.08 11.50 -3.75
N GLU A 48 -2.80 11.68 -3.44
CA GLU A 48 -2.13 12.98 -3.56
C GLU A 48 -0.74 12.79 -4.16
N LEU A 49 -0.62 13.03 -5.47
CA LEU A 49 0.60 12.80 -6.24
C LEU A 49 1.73 13.77 -5.87
N SER A 50 1.44 14.95 -5.33
CA SER A 50 2.49 15.88 -4.92
C SER A 50 3.24 15.41 -3.66
N ILE A 51 2.52 14.80 -2.71
CA ILE A 51 3.06 14.43 -1.40
C ILE A 51 3.37 12.93 -1.31
N HIS A 52 2.41 12.08 -1.65
CA HIS A 52 2.43 10.63 -1.38
C HIS A 52 2.61 9.79 -2.65
N GLY A 53 2.76 10.44 -3.81
CA GLY A 53 2.81 9.78 -5.10
C GLY A 53 3.68 10.47 -6.14
N GLY A 54 3.36 10.24 -7.40
CA GLY A 54 4.07 10.85 -8.54
C GLY A 54 5.33 10.09 -8.94
N LEU A 55 6.06 10.63 -9.93
CA LEU A 55 7.16 9.91 -10.61
C LEU A 55 8.21 9.32 -9.67
N GLN A 56 8.56 10.04 -8.60
CA GLN A 56 9.58 9.59 -7.64
C GLN A 56 9.05 8.64 -6.57
N LYS A 57 7.72 8.46 -6.48
CA LYS A 57 7.05 7.60 -5.49
C LYS A 57 5.97 6.73 -6.16
N ALA A 58 6.23 6.35 -7.42
CA ALA A 58 5.28 5.64 -8.26
C ALA A 58 4.94 4.23 -7.73
N VAL A 59 5.91 3.57 -7.07
CA VAL A 59 5.75 2.26 -6.45
C VAL A 59 6.38 2.26 -5.06
N TYR A 60 5.65 1.76 -4.08
CA TYR A 60 6.15 1.54 -2.72
C TYR A 60 6.49 0.05 -2.51
N ALA A 61 7.71 -0.24 -2.09
CA ALA A 61 8.17 -1.59 -1.79
C ALA A 61 8.39 -1.77 -0.29
N TYR A 62 7.95 -2.91 0.25
CA TYR A 62 8.13 -3.26 1.66
C TYR A 62 8.76 -4.65 1.82
N PRO A 63 9.89 -4.80 2.53
CA PRO A 63 10.53 -6.10 2.73
C PRO A 63 9.67 -7.03 3.61
N ALA A 64 9.30 -8.19 3.07
CA ALA A 64 8.48 -9.17 3.79
C ALA A 64 9.16 -9.71 5.06
N VAL A 65 10.49 -9.66 5.15
CA VAL A 65 11.27 -10.08 6.33
C VAL A 65 10.92 -9.26 7.58
N HIS A 66 10.43 -8.02 7.43
CA HIS A 66 10.04 -7.19 8.56
C HIS A 66 8.70 -7.61 9.18
N TYR A 67 7.90 -8.46 8.53
CA TYR A 67 6.62 -8.88 9.10
C TYR A 67 6.79 -9.68 10.40
N ALA A 68 7.83 -10.50 10.51
CA ALA A 68 8.09 -11.27 11.73
C ALA A 68 8.31 -10.34 12.93
N PHE A 69 9.09 -9.27 12.75
CA PHE A 69 9.30 -8.24 13.77
C PHE A 69 7.98 -7.57 14.20
N TRP A 70 7.17 -7.11 13.24
CA TRP A 70 5.91 -6.42 13.57
C TRP A 70 4.87 -7.34 14.22
N GLN A 71 4.83 -8.62 13.85
CA GLN A 71 3.97 -9.60 14.52
C GLN A 71 4.37 -9.77 15.99
N ALA A 72 5.67 -9.88 16.28
CA ALA A 72 6.17 -9.95 17.66
C ALA A 72 5.82 -8.67 18.46
N GLN A 73 6.03 -7.49 17.87
CA GLN A 73 5.70 -6.21 18.50
C GLN A 73 4.20 -6.03 18.78
N ARG A 74 3.35 -6.55 17.91
CA ARG A 74 1.89 -6.54 18.11
C ARG A 74 1.46 -7.44 19.26
N LEU A 75 2.01 -8.66 19.32
CA LEU A 75 1.75 -9.61 20.41
C LEU A 75 2.18 -9.03 21.77
N GLU A 76 3.37 -8.43 21.85
CA GLU A 76 3.88 -7.79 23.07
C GLU A 76 2.96 -6.67 23.57
N ARG A 77 2.31 -5.94 22.65
CA ARG A 77 1.41 -4.81 22.97
C ARG A 77 -0.06 -5.21 23.07
N GLY A 78 -0.39 -6.50 22.90
CA GLY A 78 -1.75 -7.01 23.01
C GLY A 78 -2.73 -6.54 21.93
N VAL A 79 -2.25 -6.28 20.71
CA VAL A 79 -3.06 -5.77 19.56
C VAL A 79 -3.01 -6.64 18.32
#